data_AF-A0A5C6M7A6-F1
#
_entry.id   AF-A0A5C6M7A6-F1
#
_cell.length_a   1.000
_cell.length_b   1.000
_cell.length_c   1.000
_cell.angle_alpha   90.00
_cell.angle_beta   90.00
_cell.angle_gamma   90.00
#
_symmetry.space_group_name_H-M   'P 1'
#
loop_
_entity.id
_entity.type
_entity.pdbx_description
1 polymer ?
#
loop_
_entity_poly.entity_id
_entity_poly.type
_entity_poly.pdbx_seq_one_letter_code
_entity_poly.pdbx_strand_id
1 'polypeptide(L)'
;MLRTIATSKRLADSRSGLAVVWLIGSSALIIAALSMVLEVGWLDLCRSEVRVIAEGAALAGARAWGASADSVAARTAAKSAAATIVTGSTVEGSNVELAALSGALAANNDTSKVNNNAVCPVTVPTVNTVVLLGDFDSGSCILSASTVGPAAPRRACLVQFSISLTSPFTSVSRTVSARAVAVWDPAVTPNRSRLVSLSAVTCP
;
A
#
# COMPACT_ATOMS: atom_id res chain seq x y z
N MET A 1 77.15 43.94 0.79
CA MET A 1 76.48 42.90 -0.03
C MET A 1 75.36 42.28 0.80
N LEU A 2 74.11 42.74 0.63
CA LEU A 2 72.94 42.13 1.27
C LEU A 2 72.18 41.30 0.23
N ARG A 3 71.95 40.02 0.53
CA ARG A 3 71.26 39.05 -0.34
C ARG A 3 69.77 39.04 0.04
N THR A 4 68.92 39.52 -0.85
CA THR A 4 67.45 39.48 -0.69
C THR A 4 66.95 38.07 -0.99
N ILE A 5 66.43 37.38 0.02
CA ILE A 5 65.82 36.05 -0.12
C ILE A 5 64.38 36.25 -0.61
N ALA A 6 64.09 35.83 -1.84
CA ALA A 6 62.77 35.87 -2.43
C ALA A 6 61.82 34.86 -1.76
N THR A 7 60.80 35.35 -1.06
CA THR A 7 59.68 34.58 -0.51
C THR A 7 58.58 34.41 -1.55
N SER A 8 58.78 33.52 -2.53
CA SER A 8 57.80 33.27 -3.62
C SER A 8 56.83 32.09 -3.36
N LYS A 9 56.74 31.53 -2.15
CA LYS A 9 56.01 30.26 -1.93
C LYS A 9 54.52 30.36 -1.53
N ARG A 10 53.97 31.53 -1.21
CA ARG A 10 52.61 31.61 -0.59
C ARG A 10 51.40 31.58 -1.54
N LEU A 11 51.58 31.77 -2.84
CA LEU A 11 50.44 31.86 -3.77
C LEU A 11 49.92 30.51 -4.28
N ALA A 12 50.74 29.46 -4.25
CA ALA A 12 50.34 28.12 -4.70
C ALA A 12 49.49 27.36 -3.68
N ASP A 13 49.78 27.50 -2.38
CA ASP A 13 49.06 26.82 -1.28
C ASP A 13 47.63 27.33 -1.04
N SER A 14 47.31 28.56 -1.46
CA SER A 14 45.98 29.13 -1.24
C SER A 14 44.95 28.61 -2.27
N ARG A 15 45.40 28.22 -3.47
CA ARG A 15 44.53 27.70 -4.54
C ARG A 15 44.18 26.23 -4.35
N SER A 16 45.07 25.42 -3.76
CA SER A 16 44.81 24.02 -3.42
C SER A 16 43.75 23.89 -2.31
N GLY A 17 43.76 24.78 -1.31
CA GLY A 17 42.72 24.81 -0.26
C GLY A 17 41.32 25.10 -0.80
N LEU A 18 41.18 26.06 -1.73
CA LEU A 18 39.90 26.37 -2.35
C LEU A 18 39.36 25.19 -3.19
N ALA A 19 40.24 24.51 -3.95
CA ALA A 19 39.86 23.35 -4.74
C ALA A 19 39.38 22.17 -3.88
N VAL A 20 40.01 21.94 -2.72
CA VAL A 20 39.60 20.89 -1.77
C VAL A 20 38.22 21.21 -1.17
N VAL A 21 37.96 22.46 -0.79
CA VAL A 21 36.64 22.89 -0.27
C VAL A 21 35.55 22.70 -1.33
N TRP A 22 35.83 23.03 -2.60
CA TRP A 22 34.90 22.78 -3.71
C TRP A 22 34.64 21.29 -3.94
N LEU A 23 35.68 20.46 -3.89
CA LEU A 23 35.54 19.01 -4.04
C LEU A 23 34.69 18.41 -2.91
N ILE A 24 34.93 18.79 -1.65
CA ILE A 24 34.15 18.32 -0.50
C ILE A 24 32.69 18.81 -0.58
N GLY A 25 32.48 20.07 -0.97
CA GLY A 25 31.13 20.62 -1.15
C GLY A 25 30.36 19.88 -2.26
N SER A 26 31.02 19.65 -3.41
CA SER A 26 30.42 18.95 -4.53
C SER A 26 30.13 17.48 -4.23
N SER A 27 31.01 16.78 -3.50
CA SER A 27 30.80 15.39 -3.12
C SER A 27 29.63 15.24 -2.14
N ALA A 28 29.51 16.12 -1.15
CA ALA A 28 28.35 16.14 -0.25
C ALA A 28 27.03 16.34 -1.01
N LEU A 29 27.03 17.23 -2.01
CA LEU A 29 25.85 17.50 -2.83
C LEU A 29 25.47 16.30 -3.72
N ILE A 30 26.47 15.63 -4.32
CA ILE A 30 26.26 14.41 -5.11
C ILE A 30 25.71 13.28 -4.24
N ILE A 31 26.24 13.09 -3.03
CA ILE A 31 25.75 12.06 -2.10
C ILE A 31 24.29 12.34 -1.71
N ALA A 32 23.95 13.60 -1.40
CA ALA A 32 22.57 13.99 -1.08
C ALA A 32 21.61 13.81 -2.28
N ALA A 33 22.06 14.08 -3.50
CA ALA A 33 21.26 13.86 -4.69
C ALA A 33 21.02 12.34 -4.92
N LEU A 34 22.06 11.52 -4.77
CA LEU A 34 21.95 10.07 -4.90
C LEU A 34 21.04 9.46 -3.83
N SER A 35 21.12 9.92 -2.58
CA SER A 35 20.21 9.45 -1.53
C SER A 35 18.75 9.81 -1.84
N MET A 36 18.47 11.00 -2.37
CA MET A 36 17.13 11.34 -2.84
C MET A 36 16.64 10.44 -3.97
N VAL A 37 17.50 10.09 -4.94
CA VAL A 37 17.11 9.18 -6.03
C VAL A 37 16.78 7.78 -5.50
N LEU A 38 17.59 7.27 -4.57
CA LEU A 38 17.35 5.98 -3.93
C LEU A 38 16.06 5.97 -3.10
N GLU A 39 15.76 7.07 -2.39
CA GLU A 39 14.51 7.25 -1.66
C GLU A 39 13.27 7.17 -2.56
N VAL A 40 13.29 7.89 -3.68
CA VAL A 40 12.19 7.89 -4.63
C VAL A 40 12.00 6.49 -5.23
N GLY A 41 13.09 5.85 -5.64
CA GLY A 41 13.05 4.49 -6.20
C GLY A 41 12.51 3.45 -5.20
N TRP A 42 12.94 3.52 -3.95
CA TRP A 42 12.44 2.62 -2.90
C TRP A 42 10.95 2.86 -2.59
N LEU A 43 10.51 4.11 -2.48
CA LEU A 43 9.10 4.42 -2.25
C LEU A 43 8.20 3.95 -3.40
N ASP A 44 8.65 4.07 -4.64
CA ASP A 44 7.88 3.61 -5.80
C ASP A 44 7.83 2.08 -5.86
N LEU A 45 8.91 1.39 -5.49
CA LEU A 45 8.91 -0.06 -5.32
C LEU A 45 7.88 -0.49 -4.26
N CYS A 46 7.95 0.06 -3.05
CA CYS A 46 7.03 -0.32 -1.98
C CYS A 46 5.57 0.01 -2.33
N ARG A 47 5.29 1.14 -3.00
CA ARG A 47 3.95 1.46 -3.51
C ARG A 47 3.43 0.41 -4.49
N SER A 48 4.29 -0.07 -5.38
CA SER A 48 3.92 -1.11 -6.35
C SER A 48 3.60 -2.44 -5.66
N GLU A 49 4.41 -2.85 -4.68
CA GLU A 49 4.19 -4.09 -3.91
C GLU A 49 2.87 -4.03 -3.13
N VAL A 50 2.66 -2.95 -2.38
CA VAL A 50 1.43 -2.74 -1.58
C VAL A 50 0.19 -2.74 -2.47
N ARG A 51 0.29 -2.15 -3.67
CA ARG A 51 -0.80 -2.18 -4.66
C ARG A 51 -1.10 -3.59 -5.13
N VAL A 52 -0.09 -4.36 -5.52
CA VAL A 52 -0.26 -5.75 -5.97
C VAL A 52 -0.87 -6.62 -4.87
N ILE A 53 -0.46 -6.41 -3.62
CA ILE A 53 -1.02 -7.12 -2.46
C ILE A 53 -2.50 -6.79 -2.29
N ALA A 54 -2.88 -5.50 -2.35
CA ALA A 54 -4.28 -5.10 -2.24
C ALA A 54 -5.13 -5.67 -3.38
N GLU A 55 -4.65 -5.60 -4.62
CA GLU A 55 -5.33 -6.15 -5.80
C GLU A 55 -5.50 -7.67 -5.70
N GLY A 56 -4.43 -8.39 -5.31
CA GLY A 56 -4.46 -9.83 -5.10
C GLY A 56 -5.42 -10.25 -3.98
N ALA A 57 -5.42 -9.54 -2.86
CA ALA A 57 -6.31 -9.80 -1.74
C ALA A 57 -7.78 -9.55 -2.10
N ALA A 58 -8.07 -8.45 -2.82
CA ALA A 58 -9.42 -8.16 -3.30
C ALA A 58 -9.91 -9.26 -4.25
N LEU A 59 -9.09 -9.65 -5.23
CA LEU A 59 -9.41 -10.72 -6.18
C LEU A 59 -9.65 -12.06 -5.48
N ALA A 60 -8.84 -12.42 -4.49
CA ALA A 60 -8.98 -13.64 -3.71
C ALA A 60 -10.29 -13.64 -2.90
N GLY A 61 -10.58 -12.54 -2.19
CA GLY A 61 -11.82 -12.41 -1.41
C GLY A 61 -13.07 -12.44 -2.28
N ALA A 62 -13.07 -11.71 -3.40
CA ALA A 62 -14.19 -11.71 -4.35
C ALA A 62 -14.43 -13.10 -4.97
N ARG A 63 -13.35 -13.82 -5.30
CA ARG A 63 -13.45 -15.20 -5.81
C ARG A 63 -14.01 -16.16 -4.78
N ALA A 64 -13.51 -16.13 -3.55
CA ALA A 64 -13.95 -17.01 -2.47
C ALA A 64 -15.44 -16.82 -2.15
N TRP A 65 -15.91 -15.58 -2.11
CA TRP A 65 -17.32 -15.29 -1.85
C TRP A 65 -18.23 -15.56 -3.05
N GLY A 66 -17.76 -15.22 -4.25
CA GLY A 66 -18.51 -15.35 -5.50
C GLY A 66 -18.73 -16.79 -5.95
N ALA A 67 -17.76 -17.69 -5.67
CA ALA A 67 -17.84 -19.10 -6.04
C ALA A 67 -18.75 -19.94 -5.14
N SER A 68 -19.18 -19.40 -3.99
CA SER A 68 -19.95 -20.13 -2.98
C SER A 68 -21.40 -19.61 -2.90
N ALA A 69 -22.32 -20.38 -2.31
CA ALA A 69 -23.60 -19.82 -1.90
C ALA A 69 -23.38 -18.76 -0.79
N ASP A 70 -24.17 -17.69 -0.79
CA ASP A 70 -24.01 -16.66 0.24
C ASP A 70 -24.43 -17.20 1.62
N SER A 71 -23.50 -17.14 2.56
CA SER A 71 -23.66 -17.62 3.93
C SER A 71 -22.63 -16.96 4.83
N VAL A 72 -22.87 -16.96 6.15
CA VAL A 72 -21.91 -16.44 7.14
C VAL A 72 -20.55 -17.14 7.01
N ALA A 73 -20.55 -18.46 6.76
CA ALA A 73 -19.33 -19.23 6.56
C ALA A 73 -18.58 -18.80 5.29
N ALA A 74 -19.27 -18.61 4.16
CA ALA A 74 -18.67 -18.17 2.91
C ALA A 74 -18.07 -16.74 3.01
N ARG A 75 -18.74 -15.84 3.73
CA ARG A 75 -18.24 -14.48 3.98
C ARG A 75 -17.01 -14.48 4.87
N THR A 76 -17.02 -15.28 5.94
CA THR A 76 -15.83 -15.49 6.78
C THR A 76 -14.68 -16.05 5.95
N ALA A 77 -14.92 -17.09 5.14
CA ALA A 77 -13.89 -17.67 4.28
C ALA A 77 -13.35 -16.66 3.26
N ALA A 78 -14.19 -15.79 2.71
CA ALA A 78 -13.76 -14.73 1.80
C ALA A 78 -12.88 -13.69 2.47
N LYS A 79 -13.21 -13.27 3.69
CA LYS A 79 -12.36 -12.38 4.48
C LYS A 79 -11.04 -13.04 4.84
N SER A 80 -11.07 -14.31 5.25
CA SER A 80 -9.87 -15.08 5.52
C SER A 80 -8.99 -15.22 4.28
N ALA A 81 -9.56 -15.49 3.10
CA ALA A 81 -8.81 -15.59 1.86
C ALA A 81 -8.12 -14.27 1.48
N ALA A 82 -8.81 -13.14 1.58
CA ALA A 82 -8.20 -11.83 1.40
C ALA A 82 -7.10 -11.57 2.44
N ALA A 83 -7.34 -11.93 3.70
CA ALA A 83 -6.39 -11.75 4.79
C ALA A 83 -5.12 -12.55 4.61
N THR A 84 -5.21 -13.82 4.18
CA THR A 84 -4.05 -14.67 3.94
C THR A 84 -3.11 -14.08 2.89
N ILE A 85 -3.64 -13.42 1.85
CA ILE A 85 -2.81 -12.74 0.86
C ILE A 85 -2.06 -11.57 1.50
N VAL A 86 -2.75 -10.73 2.29
CA VAL A 86 -2.12 -9.59 2.96
C VAL A 86 -1.04 -10.07 3.94
N THR A 87 -1.33 -11.04 4.81
CA THR A 87 -0.41 -11.48 5.85
C THR A 87 0.70 -12.40 5.35
N GLY A 88 0.50 -13.08 4.22
CA GLY A 88 1.52 -13.92 3.58
C GLY A 88 2.47 -13.14 2.67
N SER A 89 2.22 -11.84 2.47
CA SER A 89 3.06 -10.98 1.64
C SER A 89 4.17 -10.34 2.45
N THR A 90 5.20 -9.87 1.75
CA THR A 90 6.33 -9.14 2.32
C THR A 90 6.49 -7.82 1.58
N VAL A 91 6.72 -6.75 2.33
CA VAL A 91 7.11 -5.44 1.78
C VAL A 91 8.32 -4.97 2.56
N GLU A 92 9.36 -4.55 1.83
CA GLU A 92 10.63 -4.17 2.43
C GLU A 92 10.45 -3.07 3.49
N GLY A 93 11.00 -3.29 4.69
CA GLY A 93 10.91 -2.33 5.80
C GLY A 93 9.59 -2.29 6.58
N SER A 94 8.66 -3.25 6.39
CA SER A 94 7.32 -3.19 7.03
C SER A 94 6.77 -4.49 7.60
N ASN A 95 7.59 -5.54 7.73
CA ASN A 95 7.16 -6.86 8.24
C ASN A 95 6.39 -6.79 9.58
N VAL A 96 6.74 -5.84 10.47
CA VAL A 96 6.05 -5.63 11.76
C VAL A 96 4.62 -5.11 11.56
N GLU A 97 4.42 -4.22 10.60
CA GLU A 97 3.10 -3.65 10.33
C GLU A 97 2.21 -4.62 9.56
N LEU A 98 2.77 -5.42 8.65
CA LEU A 98 2.05 -6.54 8.03
C LEU A 98 1.63 -7.60 9.07
N ALA A 99 2.43 -7.81 10.12
CA ALA A 99 2.01 -8.64 11.24
C ALA A 99 0.87 -7.99 12.06
N ALA A 100 0.93 -6.68 12.33
CA ALA A 100 -0.15 -5.95 13.02
C ALA A 100 -1.47 -5.94 12.22
N LEU A 101 -1.38 -5.91 10.89
CA LEU A 101 -2.51 -6.02 9.97
C LEU A 101 -3.30 -7.32 10.20
N SER A 102 -2.63 -8.44 10.53
CA SER A 102 -3.32 -9.72 10.76
C SER A 102 -4.41 -9.64 11.85
N GLY A 103 -4.12 -8.97 12.97
CA GLY A 103 -5.07 -8.78 14.06
C GLY A 103 -6.22 -7.85 13.68
N ALA A 104 -5.92 -6.79 12.93
CA ALA A 104 -6.94 -5.87 12.42
C ALA A 104 -7.88 -6.55 11.41
N LEU A 105 -7.36 -7.42 10.55
CA LEU A 105 -8.18 -8.17 9.59
C LEU A 105 -9.08 -9.19 10.30
N ALA A 106 -8.60 -9.85 11.36
CA ALA A 106 -9.43 -10.71 12.19
C ALA A 106 -10.57 -9.92 12.86
N ALA A 107 -10.28 -8.74 13.41
CA ALA A 107 -11.27 -7.86 14.03
C ALA A 107 -12.32 -7.34 13.02
N ASN A 108 -12.03 -7.31 11.72
CA ASN A 108 -12.97 -6.91 10.68
C ASN A 108 -14.05 -7.96 10.37
N ASN A 109 -13.92 -9.18 10.89
CA ASN A 109 -14.91 -10.24 10.72
C ASN A 109 -15.84 -10.32 11.94
N ASP A 110 -17.03 -9.73 11.82
CA ASP A 110 -18.03 -9.70 12.90
C ASP A 110 -19.31 -10.41 12.45
N THR A 111 -19.45 -11.68 12.84
CA THR A 111 -20.59 -12.53 12.46
C THR A 111 -21.95 -12.03 12.96
N SER A 112 -21.99 -11.07 13.90
CA SER A 112 -23.22 -10.43 14.33
C SER A 112 -23.76 -9.39 13.33
N LYS A 113 -22.95 -9.02 12.33
CA LYS A 113 -23.28 -7.98 11.35
C LYS A 113 -23.80 -8.57 10.05
N VAL A 114 -24.61 -7.76 9.37
CA VAL A 114 -25.32 -8.05 8.12
C VAL A 114 -24.45 -8.68 7.02
N ASN A 115 -23.17 -8.30 6.89
CA ASN A 115 -22.21 -8.85 5.91
C ASN A 115 -20.90 -9.36 6.54
N ASN A 116 -20.95 -9.67 7.83
CA ASN A 116 -19.76 -9.94 8.63
C ASN A 116 -18.74 -8.79 8.67
N ASN A 117 -19.17 -7.56 8.36
CA ASN A 117 -18.32 -6.37 8.39
C ASN A 117 -18.40 -5.73 9.78
N ALA A 118 -17.30 -5.77 10.53
CA ALA A 118 -17.22 -5.09 11.83
C ALA A 118 -17.14 -3.56 11.69
N VAL A 119 -16.45 -3.09 10.64
CA VAL A 119 -16.21 -1.66 10.38
C VAL A 119 -16.56 -1.34 8.93
N CYS A 120 -17.36 -0.29 8.73
CA CYS A 120 -17.61 0.30 7.43
C CYS A 120 -17.08 1.75 7.43
N PRO A 121 -16.26 2.15 6.44
CA PRO A 121 -15.69 3.50 6.41
C PRO A 121 -16.78 4.51 6.00
N VAL A 122 -17.30 5.26 6.96
CA VAL A 122 -18.34 6.30 6.74
C VAL A 122 -17.79 7.53 6.01
N THR A 123 -16.46 7.74 6.04
CA THR A 123 -15.74 8.79 5.32
C THR A 123 -14.55 8.22 4.56
N VAL A 124 -14.53 8.40 3.25
CA VAL A 124 -13.33 8.20 2.41
C VAL A 124 -12.55 9.53 2.40
N PRO A 125 -11.23 9.57 2.69
CA PRO A 125 -10.30 8.48 2.93
C PRO A 125 -9.74 8.56 4.36
N THR A 126 -10.52 8.20 5.38
CA THR A 126 -9.90 7.86 6.68
C THR A 126 -9.34 6.45 6.55
N VAL A 127 -8.03 6.38 6.37
CA VAL A 127 -7.25 5.18 6.10
C VAL A 127 -7.44 4.17 7.21
N ASN A 128 -8.34 3.20 7.00
CA ASN A 128 -8.57 2.09 7.91
C ASN A 128 -8.10 0.79 7.26
N THR A 129 -7.56 -0.11 8.08
CA THR A 129 -7.27 -1.49 7.71
C THR A 129 -8.59 -2.26 7.66
N VAL A 130 -9.14 -2.48 6.46
CA VAL A 130 -10.48 -3.05 6.28
C VAL A 130 -10.53 -3.99 5.08
N VAL A 131 -11.10 -5.17 5.31
CA VAL A 131 -11.64 -6.05 4.26
C VAL A 131 -13.17 -5.97 4.35
N LEU A 132 -13.80 -5.41 3.32
CA LEU A 132 -15.23 -5.13 3.29
C LEU A 132 -15.90 -5.92 2.17
N LEU A 133 -16.94 -6.67 2.53
CA LEU A 133 -17.80 -7.38 1.59
C LEU A 133 -19.06 -6.56 1.32
N GLY A 134 -19.53 -6.54 0.09
CA GLY A 134 -20.73 -5.80 -0.26
C GLY A 134 -21.29 -6.08 -1.65
N ASP A 135 -22.36 -5.37 -1.97
CA ASP A 135 -22.97 -5.33 -3.28
C ASP A 135 -22.37 -4.18 -4.10
N PHE A 136 -21.74 -4.52 -5.22
CA PHE A 136 -21.23 -3.56 -6.18
C PHE A 136 -22.24 -3.29 -7.29
N ASP A 137 -22.59 -2.01 -7.44
CA ASP A 137 -23.32 -1.50 -8.60
C ASP A 137 -22.34 -1.03 -9.68
N SER A 138 -22.33 -1.71 -10.82
CA SER A 138 -21.48 -1.37 -11.96
C SER A 138 -21.90 -0.11 -12.71
N GLY A 139 -23.15 0.34 -12.57
CA GLY A 139 -23.63 1.57 -13.20
C GLY A 139 -23.11 2.83 -12.50
N SER A 140 -23.16 2.83 -11.16
CA SER A 140 -22.69 3.95 -10.33
C SER A 140 -21.28 3.80 -9.78
N CYS A 141 -20.66 2.61 -9.91
CA CYS A 141 -19.39 2.24 -9.29
C CYS A 141 -19.41 2.43 -7.75
N ILE A 142 -20.52 2.06 -7.11
CA ILE A 142 -20.71 2.18 -5.65
C ILE A 142 -20.70 0.78 -5.02
N LEU A 143 -20.02 0.66 -3.88
CA LEU A 143 -20.05 -0.54 -3.05
C LEU A 143 -20.94 -0.32 -1.82
N SER A 144 -21.99 -1.12 -1.70
CA SER A 144 -22.88 -1.11 -0.53
C SER A 144 -22.51 -2.20 0.46
N ALA A 145 -22.13 -1.80 1.67
CA ALA A 145 -21.74 -2.72 2.74
C ALA A 145 -22.93 -3.30 3.53
N SER A 146 -24.14 -2.80 3.29
CA SER A 146 -25.36 -3.09 4.07
C SER A 146 -26.23 -4.22 3.50
N THR A 147 -25.85 -4.83 2.38
CA THR A 147 -26.69 -5.75 1.61
C THR A 147 -26.38 -7.21 1.89
N VAL A 148 -27.32 -7.99 2.43
CA VAL A 148 -27.21 -9.46 2.55
C VAL A 148 -27.55 -10.11 1.21
N GLY A 149 -26.83 -11.17 0.84
CA GLY A 149 -27.23 -12.01 -0.29
C GLY A 149 -27.24 -11.34 -1.66
N PRO A 150 -26.30 -10.42 -1.99
CA PRO A 150 -26.24 -9.92 -3.35
C PRO A 150 -26.04 -11.08 -4.33
N ALA A 151 -26.64 -10.93 -5.51
CA ALA A 151 -26.47 -11.86 -6.60
C ALA A 151 -24.97 -12.09 -6.85
N ALA A 152 -24.59 -13.31 -7.21
CA ALA A 152 -23.19 -13.66 -7.48
C ALA A 152 -22.41 -12.63 -8.32
N PRO A 153 -22.92 -12.08 -9.45
CA PRO A 153 -22.18 -11.09 -10.26
C PRO A 153 -21.98 -9.71 -9.60
N ARG A 154 -22.66 -9.44 -8.48
CA ARG A 154 -22.58 -8.17 -7.75
C ARG A 154 -21.77 -8.29 -6.46
N ARG A 155 -21.33 -9.50 -6.10
CA ARG A 155 -20.51 -9.72 -4.91
C ARG A 155 -19.13 -9.13 -5.11
N ALA A 156 -18.76 -8.24 -4.21
CA ALA A 156 -17.49 -7.55 -4.26
C ALA A 156 -16.74 -7.60 -2.94
N CYS A 157 -15.42 -7.52 -3.05
CA CYS A 157 -14.49 -7.42 -1.94
C CYS A 157 -13.66 -6.15 -2.12
N LEU A 158 -13.74 -5.25 -1.16
CA LEU A 158 -12.85 -4.10 -1.01
C LEU A 158 -11.77 -4.45 0.00
N VAL A 159 -10.53 -4.23 -0.39
CA VAL A 159 -9.37 -4.31 0.50
C VAL A 159 -8.72 -2.94 0.54
N GLN A 160 -8.53 -2.43 1.75
CA GLN A 160 -7.86 -1.16 2.00
C GLN A 160 -6.99 -1.29 3.24
N PHE A 161 -5.75 -0.82 3.13
CA PHE A 161 -4.84 -0.74 4.27
C PHE A 161 -3.76 0.30 4.02
N SER A 162 -3.04 0.63 5.09
CA SER A 162 -1.82 1.43 5.03
C SER A 162 -0.73 0.81 5.87
N ILE A 163 0.50 1.09 5.46
CA ILE A 163 1.72 0.73 6.14
C ILE A 163 2.63 1.96 6.21
N SER A 164 3.21 2.23 7.38
CA SER A 164 4.32 3.14 7.62
C SER A 164 5.65 2.41 7.41
N LEU A 165 6.35 2.84 6.38
CA LEU A 165 7.67 2.35 6.02
C LEU A 165 8.71 3.29 6.62
N THR A 166 9.78 2.75 7.19
CA THR A 166 10.93 3.57 7.59
C THR A 166 11.99 3.45 6.52
N SER A 167 12.38 4.59 5.94
CA SER A 167 13.39 4.57 4.89
C SER A 167 14.74 4.07 5.40
N PRO A 168 15.44 3.19 4.65
CA PRO A 168 16.79 2.77 4.98
C PRO A 168 17.86 3.84 4.68
N PHE A 169 17.54 4.89 3.91
CA PHE A 169 18.52 5.91 3.50
C PHE A 169 18.46 7.18 4.35
N THR A 170 17.27 7.66 4.68
CA THR A 170 17.09 8.89 5.48
C THR A 170 16.51 8.64 6.87
N SER A 171 16.13 7.40 7.20
CA SER A 171 15.43 7.04 8.45
C SER A 171 14.10 7.78 8.66
N VAL A 172 13.56 8.40 7.60
CA VAL A 172 12.27 9.09 7.63
C VAL A 172 11.15 8.08 7.46
N SER A 173 10.12 8.18 8.29
CA SER A 173 8.92 7.35 8.15
C SER A 173 7.97 7.92 7.08
N ARG A 174 7.45 7.03 6.24
CA ARG A 174 6.55 7.34 5.11
C ARG A 174 5.38 6.37 5.11
N THR A 175 4.17 6.89 5.05
CA THR A 175 2.97 6.06 4.96
C THR A 175 2.60 5.81 3.51
N VAL A 176 2.46 4.54 3.15
CA VAL A 176 1.91 4.07 1.88
C VAL A 176 0.55 3.45 2.13
N SER A 177 -0.43 3.80 1.30
CA SER A 177 -1.76 3.21 1.36
C SER A 177 -2.11 2.56 0.03
N ALA A 178 -2.81 1.45 0.08
CA ALA A 178 -3.39 0.80 -1.09
C ALA A 178 -4.86 0.52 -0.87
N ARG A 179 -5.58 0.56 -1.98
CA ARG A 179 -7.02 0.30 -2.05
C ARG A 179 -7.28 -0.43 -3.36
N ALA A 180 -7.99 -1.55 -3.28
CA ALA A 180 -8.44 -2.29 -4.44
C ALA A 180 -9.84 -2.86 -4.20
N VAL A 181 -10.61 -2.96 -5.28
CA VAL A 181 -11.92 -3.61 -5.28
C VAL A 181 -11.96 -4.62 -6.39
N ALA A 182 -12.46 -5.80 -6.07
CA ALA A 182 -12.75 -6.82 -7.05
C ALA A 182 -14.20 -7.28 -6.95
N VAL A 183 -14.76 -7.63 -8.10
CA VAL A 183 -16.11 -8.18 -8.25
C VAL A 183 -16.00 -9.59 -8.83
N TRP A 184 -16.88 -10.48 -8.40
CA TRP A 184 -17.02 -11.79 -9.02
C TRP A 184 -17.74 -11.70 -10.36
N ASP A 185 -17.15 -12.27 -11.41
CA ASP A 185 -17.73 -12.30 -12.75
C ASP A 185 -18.04 -13.76 -13.16
N PRO A 186 -19.28 -14.22 -12.94
CA PRO A 186 -19.71 -15.55 -13.36
C PRO A 186 -20.06 -15.61 -14.86
N ALA A 187 -20.08 -14.49 -15.59
CA ALA A 187 -20.45 -14.46 -17.00
C ALA A 187 -19.30 -14.86 -17.93
N VAL A 188 -18.07 -14.94 -17.41
CA VAL A 188 -16.89 -15.35 -18.17
C VAL A 188 -16.50 -16.78 -17.84
N THR A 189 -16.08 -17.57 -18.83
CA THR A 189 -15.61 -18.94 -18.64
C THR A 189 -14.09 -19.05 -18.85
N PRO A 190 -13.31 -19.58 -17.88
CA PRO A 190 -13.74 -19.97 -16.55
C PRO A 190 -14.11 -18.76 -15.67
N ASN A 191 -15.02 -18.96 -14.72
CA ASN A 191 -15.48 -17.91 -13.81
C ASN A 191 -14.28 -17.28 -13.10
N ARG A 192 -14.25 -15.94 -13.03
CA ARG A 192 -13.11 -15.19 -12.52
C ARG A 192 -13.54 -13.97 -11.73
N SER A 193 -12.68 -13.51 -10.82
CA SER A 193 -12.80 -12.17 -10.23
C SER A 193 -12.10 -11.15 -11.13
N ARG A 194 -12.60 -9.91 -11.14
CA ARG A 194 -12.00 -8.80 -11.89
C ARG A 194 -11.90 -7.56 -11.02
N LEU A 195 -10.85 -6.78 -11.23
CA LEU A 195 -10.70 -5.47 -10.60
C LEU A 195 -11.69 -4.48 -11.18
N VAL A 196 -12.21 -3.58 -10.34
CA VAL A 196 -13.14 -2.52 -10.73
C VAL A 196 -12.75 -1.20 -10.08
N SER A 197 -13.13 -0.10 -10.72
CA SER A 197 -13.05 1.23 -10.12
C SER A 197 -14.12 1.40 -9.04
N LEU A 198 -13.78 2.13 -7.99
CA LEU A 198 -14.71 2.43 -6.89
C LEU A 198 -14.83 3.94 -6.71
N SER A 199 -16.05 4.45 -6.85
CA SER A 199 -16.38 5.86 -6.68
C SER A 199 -16.72 6.19 -5.23
N ALA A 200 -17.56 5.36 -4.59
CA ALA A 200 -17.98 5.55 -3.20
C ALA A 200 -18.27 4.23 -2.48
N VAL A 201 -18.26 4.27 -1.14
CA VAL A 201 -18.74 3.18 -0.27
C VAL A 201 -19.94 3.71 0.49
N THR A 202 -21.03 2.95 0.52
CA THR A 202 -22.21 3.27 1.33
C THR A 202 -22.30 2.30 2.51
N CYS A 203 -22.46 2.87 3.70
CA CYS A 203 -22.60 2.15 4.96
C CYS A 203 -24.06 2.20 5.44
N PRO A 204 -24.54 1.16 6.16
CA PRO A 204 -25.83 1.22 6.86
C PRO A 204 -25.83 2.25 7.98
#